data_AF-A0A4Q9L1Z8-F1
#
_entry.id   AF-A0A4Q9L1Z8-F1
#
_cell.length_a   1.000
_cell.length_b   1.000
_cell.length_c   1.000
_cell.angle_alpha   90.00
_cell.angle_beta   90.00
_cell.angle_gamma   90.00
#
_symmetry.space_group_name_H-M   'P 1'
#
loop_
_entity.id
_entity.type
_entity.pdbx_description
1 polymer ?
#
loop_
_entity_poly.entity_id
_entity_poly.type
_entity_poly.pdbx_seq_one_letter_code
_entity_poly.pdbx_strand_id
1 'polypeptide(L)'
;MVKKSLKDPNAPKRPGSAYLIYCTKQRELMASELENVPVKDQLKRFGEMWASLDPKEKEIYNAKYEKRSKEFKEAWKEYTLTPGYKEFEQKSKQTTTSKKKKKGTRAISAYNEFTAEQYSMIKSQNPGSKFGSLASTVSAKWKNMSDEEKMVYQKRADERQKRKEQENVKNDE
;
A
#
# COMPACT_ATOMS: atom_id res chain seq x y z
N MET A 1 3.79 -19.17 -8.82
CA MET A 1 3.59 -18.19 -9.92
C MET A 1 3.15 -16.84 -9.35
N VAL A 2 3.99 -15.81 -9.46
CA VAL A 2 3.58 -14.44 -9.09
C VAL A 2 2.61 -13.93 -10.16
N LYS A 3 1.32 -13.85 -9.83
CA LYS A 3 0.32 -13.32 -10.76
C LYS A 3 0.65 -11.84 -11.02
N LYS A 4 1.04 -11.53 -12.26
CA LYS A 4 1.33 -10.16 -12.71
C LYS A 4 0.11 -9.28 -12.43
N SER A 5 0.34 -8.10 -11.86
CA SER A 5 -0.72 -7.10 -11.66
C SER A 5 -1.43 -6.83 -12.99
N LEU A 6 -2.74 -6.62 -12.93
CA LEU A 6 -3.50 -6.01 -14.02
C LEU A 6 -2.78 -4.69 -14.38
N LYS A 7 -2.43 -4.55 -15.66
CA LYS A 7 -1.81 -3.35 -16.25
C LYS A 7 -2.74 -2.88 -17.35
N ASP A 8 -3.11 -1.62 -17.31
CA ASP A 8 -3.90 -1.02 -18.39
C ASP A 8 -2.98 -0.69 -19.58
N PRO A 9 -3.23 -1.23 -20.78
CA PRO A 9 -2.48 -0.90 -21.99
C PRO A 9 -2.53 0.59 -22.37
N ASN A 10 -3.59 1.31 -21.98
CA ASN A 10 -3.80 2.73 -22.29
C ASN A 10 -3.17 3.67 -21.26
N ALA A 11 -2.58 3.14 -20.19
CA ALA A 11 -1.93 3.96 -19.17
C ALA A 11 -0.67 4.65 -19.75
N PRO A 12 -0.50 5.97 -19.55
CA PRO A 12 0.73 6.66 -19.88
C PRO A 12 1.94 5.96 -19.25
N LYS A 13 3.03 5.83 -20.00
CA LYS A 13 4.25 5.20 -19.50
C LYS A 13 5.04 6.20 -18.66
N ARG A 14 5.49 5.77 -17.49
CA ARG A 14 6.36 6.58 -16.64
C ARG A 14 7.66 6.90 -17.37
N PRO A 15 8.17 8.14 -17.27
CA PRO A 15 9.46 8.49 -17.86
C PRO A 15 10.58 7.76 -17.12
N GLY A 16 11.59 7.31 -17.85
CA GLY A 16 12.83 6.81 -17.25
C GLY A 16 13.56 7.94 -16.52
N SER A 17 14.26 7.63 -15.42
CA SER A 17 15.10 8.59 -14.69
C SER A 17 16.17 9.22 -15.59
N ALA A 18 16.79 10.31 -15.13
CA ALA A 18 17.89 10.96 -15.86
C ALA A 18 18.97 9.97 -16.31
N TYR A 19 19.37 9.04 -15.43
CA TYR A 19 20.29 7.96 -15.75
C TYR A 19 19.77 7.01 -16.85
N LEU A 20 18.49 6.63 -16.83
CA LEU A 20 17.92 5.77 -17.86
C LEU A 20 17.83 6.49 -19.22
N ILE A 21 17.54 7.80 -19.22
CA ILE A 21 17.58 8.62 -20.44
C ILE A 21 19.00 8.67 -20.99
N TYR A 22 20.01 8.82 -20.12
CA TYR A 22 21.42 8.73 -20.49
C TYR A 22 21.77 7.36 -21.07
N CYS A 23 21.39 6.26 -20.40
CA CYS A 23 21.64 4.89 -20.88
C CYS A 23 21.05 4.66 -22.27
N THR A 24 19.82 5.10 -22.52
CA THR A 24 19.21 5.00 -23.85
C THR A 24 20.04 5.74 -24.88
N LYS A 25 20.51 6.95 -24.56
CA LYS A 25 21.32 7.73 -25.48
C LYS A 25 22.68 7.09 -25.75
N GLN A 26 23.33 6.55 -24.72
CA GLN A 26 24.61 5.85 -24.87
C GLN A 26 24.46 4.54 -25.65
N ARG A 27 23.35 3.82 -25.48
CA ARG A 27 23.03 2.63 -26.30
C ARG A 27 22.89 2.97 -27.78
N GLU A 28 22.27 4.10 -28.11
CA GLU A 28 22.17 4.57 -29.50
C GLU A 28 23.53 4.96 -30.08
N LEU A 29 24.36 5.68 -29.30
CA LEU A 29 25.67 6.14 -29.75
C LEU A 29 26.67 5.00 -29.92
N MET A 30 26.65 4.02 -29.02
CA MET A 30 27.55 2.87 -29.00
C MET A 30 26.87 1.62 -29.57
N ALA A 31 25.84 1.76 -30.41
CA ALA A 31 25.02 0.64 -30.87
C ALA A 31 25.86 -0.47 -31.55
N SER A 32 26.83 -0.09 -32.36
CA SER A 32 27.78 -1.01 -33.02
C SER A 32 28.72 -1.71 -32.04
N GLU A 33 29.18 -1.00 -31.01
CA GLU A 33 30.08 -1.55 -29.97
C GLU A 33 29.35 -2.46 -28.98
N LEU A 34 28.04 -2.25 -28.82
CA LEU A 34 27.20 -2.96 -27.85
C LEU A 34 26.47 -4.16 -28.45
N GLU A 35 26.53 -4.36 -29.77
CA GLU A 35 25.80 -5.41 -30.49
C GLU A 35 26.07 -6.81 -29.93
N ASN A 36 27.32 -7.08 -29.53
CA ASN A 36 27.75 -8.37 -28.98
C ASN A 36 28.06 -8.33 -27.47
N VAL A 37 27.76 -7.23 -26.78
CA VAL A 37 28.05 -7.07 -25.35
C VAL A 37 26.81 -7.44 -24.52
N PRO A 38 26.91 -8.32 -23.51
CA PRO A 38 25.79 -8.63 -22.64
C PRO A 38 25.22 -7.38 -21.95
N VAL A 39 23.90 -7.23 -21.92
CA VAL A 39 23.21 -6.06 -21.33
C VAL A 39 23.68 -5.73 -19.91
N LYS A 40 24.04 -6.75 -19.13
CA LYS A 40 24.60 -6.60 -17.78
C LYS A 40 25.91 -5.81 -17.79
N ASP A 41 26.81 -6.10 -18.72
CA ASP A 41 28.11 -5.45 -18.84
C ASP A 41 27.96 -4.04 -19.42
N GLN A 42 27.01 -3.85 -20.36
CA GLN A 42 26.65 -2.52 -20.85
C GLN A 42 26.19 -1.60 -19.70
N LEU A 43 25.29 -2.10 -18.84
CA LEU A 43 24.76 -1.34 -17.70
C LEU A 43 25.85 -1.01 -16.67
N LYS A 44 26.81 -1.91 -16.47
CA LYS A 44 27.97 -1.64 -15.60
C LYS A 44 28.80 -0.49 -16.16
N ARG A 45 29.15 -0.54 -17.45
CA ARG A 45 29.89 0.53 -18.15
C ARG A 45 29.17 1.87 -18.10
N PHE A 46 27.86 1.90 -18.37
CA PHE A 46 27.08 3.14 -18.29
C PHE A 46 26.98 3.70 -16.87
N GLY A 47 26.97 2.83 -15.85
CA GLY A 47 27.00 3.26 -14.45
C GLY A 47 28.30 3.98 -14.11
N GLU A 48 29.44 3.43 -14.55
CA GLU A 48 30.77 4.03 -14.37
C GLU A 48 30.92 5.35 -15.14
N MET A 49 30.45 5.40 -16.39
CA MET A 49 30.44 6.63 -17.19
C MET A 49 29.51 7.70 -16.60
N TRP A 50 28.32 7.32 -16.14
CA TRP A 50 27.42 8.23 -15.46
C TRP A 50 28.01 8.75 -14.15
N ALA A 51 28.68 7.92 -13.37
CA ALA A 51 29.36 8.36 -12.15
C ALA A 51 30.44 9.41 -12.47
N SER A 52 31.21 9.20 -13.53
CA SER A 52 32.30 10.07 -13.98
C SER A 52 31.86 11.30 -14.78
N LEU A 53 30.59 11.37 -15.20
CA LEU A 53 30.06 12.47 -16.01
C LEU A 53 30.09 13.80 -15.25
N ASP A 54 30.35 14.88 -15.97
CA ASP A 54 30.38 16.22 -15.39
C ASP A 54 29.01 16.62 -14.80
N PRO A 55 28.98 17.37 -13.69
CA PRO A 55 27.72 17.84 -13.09
C PRO A 55 26.84 18.60 -14.08
N LYS A 56 27.44 19.40 -14.97
CA LYS A 56 26.72 20.16 -16.01
C LYS A 56 26.04 19.25 -17.02
N GLU A 57 26.71 18.17 -17.43
CA GLU A 57 26.11 17.21 -18.34
C GLU A 57 25.02 16.39 -17.67
N LYS A 58 25.24 15.97 -16.41
CA LYS A 58 24.19 15.33 -15.58
C LYS A 58 22.95 16.21 -15.46
N GLU A 59 23.14 17.51 -15.31
CA GLU A 59 22.05 18.49 -15.23
C GLU A 59 21.20 18.54 -16.50
N ILE A 60 21.81 18.44 -17.69
CA ILE A 60 21.07 18.34 -18.96
C ILE A 60 20.13 17.12 -18.96
N TYR A 61 20.58 15.98 -18.45
CA TYR A 61 19.74 14.78 -18.35
C TYR A 61 18.67 14.90 -17.26
N ASN A 62 18.96 15.58 -16.14
CA ASN A 62 17.97 15.92 -15.13
C ASN A 62 16.88 16.84 -15.70
N ALA A 63 17.25 17.88 -16.44
CA ALA A 63 16.30 18.76 -17.12
C ALA A 63 15.42 18.01 -18.13
N LYS A 64 16.02 17.08 -18.90
CA LYS A 64 15.26 16.18 -19.80
C LYS A 64 14.28 15.29 -19.04
N TYR A 65 14.68 14.75 -17.89
CA TYR A 65 13.80 13.98 -17.01
C TYR A 65 12.66 14.83 -16.47
N GLU A 66 12.94 16.04 -15.99
CA GLU A 66 11.92 16.94 -15.46
C GLU A 66 10.89 17.31 -16.52
N LYS A 67 11.31 17.62 -17.75
CA LYS A 67 10.40 17.88 -18.86
C LYS A 67 9.47 16.69 -19.11
N ARG A 68 10.03 15.49 -19.28
CA ARG A 68 9.25 14.26 -19.49
C ARG A 68 8.38 13.91 -18.27
N SER A 69 8.81 14.26 -17.06
CA SER A 69 8.03 14.08 -15.84
C SER A 69 6.84 15.03 -15.76
N LYS A 70 6.96 16.26 -16.26
CA LYS A 70 5.84 17.21 -16.34
C LYS A 70 4.81 16.73 -17.36
N GLU A 71 5.24 16.38 -18.57
CA GLU A 71 4.39 15.81 -19.62
C GLU A 71 3.67 14.54 -19.13
N PHE A 72 4.37 13.64 -18.45
CA PHE A 72 3.77 12.45 -17.86
C PHE A 72 2.74 12.79 -16.78
N LYS A 73 2.99 13.76 -15.92
CA LYS A 73 2.03 14.17 -14.87
C LYS A 73 0.75 14.71 -15.49
N GLU A 74 0.85 15.47 -16.58
CA GLU A 74 -0.30 16.00 -17.32
C GLU A 74 -1.08 14.88 -18.01
N ALA A 75 -0.40 14.03 -18.79
CA ALA A 75 -1.02 12.86 -19.42
C ALA A 75 -1.64 11.90 -18.39
N TRP A 76 -1.02 11.74 -17.23
CA TRP A 76 -1.56 10.92 -16.14
C TRP A 76 -2.84 11.53 -15.56
N LYS A 77 -2.88 12.84 -15.35
CA LYS A 77 -4.10 13.53 -14.89
C LYS A 77 -5.24 13.32 -15.89
N GLU A 78 -4.98 13.52 -17.18
CA GLU A 78 -5.98 13.31 -18.23
C GLU A 78 -6.44 11.85 -18.27
N TYR A 79 -5.50 10.90 -18.26
CA TYR A 79 -5.80 9.47 -18.21
C TYR A 79 -6.68 9.09 -17.01
N THR A 80 -6.43 9.66 -15.82
CA THR A 80 -7.27 9.38 -14.64
C THR A 80 -8.71 9.88 -14.76
N LEU A 81 -8.96 10.85 -15.64
CA LEU A 81 -10.31 11.36 -15.91
C LEU A 81 -11.07 10.48 -16.91
N THR A 82 -10.36 9.68 -17.72
CA THR A 82 -10.97 8.83 -18.75
C THR A 82 -11.92 7.78 -18.15
N PRO A 83 -13.01 7.43 -18.86
CA PRO A 83 -13.89 6.32 -18.46
C PRO A 83 -13.13 4.99 -18.35
N GLY A 84 -12.17 4.75 -19.24
CA GLY A 84 -11.34 3.53 -19.25
C GLY A 84 -10.56 3.34 -17.95
N TYR A 85 -9.94 4.40 -17.41
CA TYR A 85 -9.27 4.33 -16.11
C TYR A 85 -10.25 4.05 -14.97
N LYS A 86 -11.43 4.68 -14.95
CA LYS A 86 -12.43 4.46 -13.90
C LYS A 86 -12.92 3.01 -13.89
N GLU A 87 -13.16 2.42 -15.06
CA GLU A 87 -13.52 1.01 -15.19
C GLU A 87 -12.38 0.07 -14.74
N PHE A 88 -11.14 0.38 -15.13
CA PHE A 88 -9.96 -0.35 -14.69
C PHE A 88 -9.80 -0.29 -13.17
N GLU A 89 -10.00 0.88 -12.57
CA GLU A 89 -9.92 1.09 -11.12
C GLU A 89 -11.00 0.27 -10.40
N GLN A 90 -12.24 0.28 -10.89
CA GLN A 90 -13.33 -0.54 -10.34
C GLN A 90 -13.04 -2.03 -10.43
N LYS A 91 -12.58 -2.53 -11.59
CA LYS A 91 -12.19 -3.93 -11.78
C LYS A 91 -11.04 -4.31 -10.82
N SER A 92 -10.05 -3.43 -10.65
CA SER A 92 -8.94 -3.67 -9.72
C SER A 92 -9.41 -3.77 -8.27
N LYS A 93 -10.32 -2.89 -7.83
CA LYS A 93 -10.92 -2.90 -6.47
C LYS A 93 -11.80 -4.13 -6.23
N GLN A 94 -12.55 -4.59 -7.24
CA GLN A 94 -13.35 -5.81 -7.12
C GLN A 94 -12.49 -7.07 -6.92
N THR A 95 -11.32 -7.15 -7.54
CA THR A 95 -10.41 -8.30 -7.35
C THR A 95 -9.72 -8.36 -5.97
N THR A 96 -9.67 -7.23 -5.25
CA THR A 96 -9.09 -7.17 -3.90
C THR A 96 -10.15 -7.41 -2.82
N THR A 97 -11.39 -6.96 -3.02
CA THR A 97 -12.50 -7.20 -2.09
C THR A 97 -13.01 -8.65 -2.12
N SER A 98 -13.10 -9.26 -3.31
CA SER A 98 -13.53 -10.67 -3.47
C SER A 98 -12.51 -11.70 -2.97
N LYS A 99 -11.29 -11.28 -2.61
CA LYS A 99 -10.23 -12.15 -2.02
C LYS A 99 -10.09 -12.05 -0.51
N LYS A 100 -10.93 -11.28 0.20
CA LYS A 100 -11.14 -11.53 1.63
C LYS A 100 -11.92 -12.84 1.74
N LYS A 101 -11.22 -13.99 1.64
CA LYS A 101 -11.62 -15.18 2.40
C LYS A 101 -11.98 -14.66 3.78
N LYS A 102 -13.17 -15.01 4.31
CA LYS A 102 -13.53 -14.76 5.71
C LYS A 102 -12.42 -15.39 6.55
N LYS A 103 -11.36 -14.62 6.85
CA LYS A 103 -10.33 -15.01 7.80
C LYS A 103 -11.14 -15.18 9.08
N GLY A 104 -11.18 -16.40 9.61
CA GLY A 104 -11.95 -16.73 10.80
C GLY A 104 -11.83 -15.56 11.78
N THR A 105 -12.98 -15.08 12.26
CA THR A 105 -13.01 -13.93 13.16
C THR A 105 -12.07 -14.26 14.32
N ARG A 106 -10.99 -13.48 14.46
CA ARG A 106 -9.94 -13.73 15.46
C ARG A 106 -10.57 -13.86 16.84
N ALA A 107 -9.92 -14.64 17.71
CA ALA A 107 -10.33 -14.79 19.10
C ALA A 107 -10.58 -13.41 19.72
N ILE A 108 -11.69 -13.29 20.44
CA ILE A 108 -12.06 -12.04 21.09
C ILE A 108 -11.07 -11.82 22.24
N SER A 109 -10.35 -10.69 22.21
CA SER A 109 -9.38 -10.32 23.26
C SER A 109 -10.09 -9.58 24.40
N ALA A 110 -9.51 -9.63 25.61
CA ALA A 110 -9.89 -8.78 26.73
C ALA A 110 -10.05 -7.29 26.34
N TYR A 111 -9.15 -6.80 25.48
CA TYR A 111 -9.21 -5.44 24.98
C TYR A 111 -10.45 -5.16 24.12
N ASN A 112 -10.96 -6.14 23.38
CA ASN A 112 -12.15 -5.99 22.54
C ASN A 112 -13.42 -5.85 23.38
N GLU A 113 -13.55 -6.64 24.45
CA GLU A 113 -14.67 -6.50 25.40
C GLU A 113 -14.62 -5.15 26.11
N PHE A 114 -13.44 -4.78 26.62
CA PHE A 114 -13.26 -3.50 27.29
C PHE A 114 -13.59 -2.33 26.37
N THR A 115 -13.04 -2.33 25.16
CA THR A 115 -13.29 -1.25 24.21
C THR A 115 -14.77 -1.16 23.86
N ALA A 116 -15.46 -2.28 23.62
CA ALA A 116 -16.89 -2.28 23.36
C ALA A 116 -17.71 -1.64 24.50
N GLU A 117 -17.40 -1.98 25.75
CA GLU A 117 -18.05 -1.41 26.94
C GLU A 117 -17.77 0.09 27.07
N GLN A 118 -16.50 0.50 26.93
CA GLN A 118 -16.12 1.91 27.04
C GLN A 118 -16.67 2.75 25.89
N TYR A 119 -16.71 2.23 24.66
CA TYR A 119 -17.33 2.93 23.54
C TYR A 119 -18.82 3.12 23.77
N SER A 120 -19.54 2.12 24.30
CA SER A 120 -20.96 2.24 24.63
C SER A 120 -21.21 3.33 25.68
N MET A 121 -20.37 3.36 26.72
CA MET A 121 -20.43 4.35 27.79
C MET A 121 -20.13 5.77 27.28
N ILE A 122 -19.02 5.96 26.56
CA ILE A 122 -18.62 7.30 26.10
C ILE A 122 -19.55 7.80 24.99
N LYS A 123 -20.06 6.92 24.12
CA LYS A 123 -21.05 7.29 23.09
C LYS A 123 -22.37 7.74 23.72
N SER A 124 -22.80 7.09 24.81
CA SER A 124 -24.01 7.50 25.54
C SER A 124 -23.82 8.84 26.26
N GLN A 125 -22.63 9.11 26.79
CA GLN A 125 -22.32 10.38 27.45
C GLN A 125 -22.05 11.52 26.48
N ASN A 126 -21.58 11.22 25.26
CA ASN A 126 -21.20 12.23 24.28
C ASN A 126 -21.51 11.79 22.83
N PRO A 127 -22.79 11.80 22.43
CA PRO A 127 -23.25 11.28 21.14
C PRO A 127 -22.70 12.03 19.91
N GLY A 128 -22.03 13.18 20.10
CA GLY A 128 -21.40 13.97 19.03
C GLY A 128 -19.88 13.77 18.87
N SER A 129 -19.24 12.95 19.69
CA SER A 129 -17.78 12.78 19.68
C SER A 129 -17.26 11.99 18.47
N LYS A 130 -16.18 12.47 17.84
CA LYS A 130 -15.53 11.78 16.71
C LYS A 130 -14.87 10.47 17.15
N PHE A 131 -15.09 9.40 16.39
CA PHE A 131 -14.58 8.05 16.66
C PHE A 131 -13.07 7.99 17.02
N GLY A 132 -12.22 8.73 16.30
CA GLY A 132 -10.77 8.74 16.56
C GLY A 132 -10.38 9.29 17.94
N SER A 133 -11.13 10.28 18.46
CA SER A 133 -10.91 10.81 19.81
C SER A 133 -11.28 9.78 20.88
N LEU A 134 -12.43 9.12 20.69
CA LEU A 134 -12.92 8.05 21.55
C LEU A 134 -11.91 6.89 21.61
N ALA A 135 -11.37 6.47 20.47
CA ALA A 135 -10.37 5.42 20.39
C ALA A 135 -9.10 5.72 21.18
N SER A 136 -8.63 6.97 21.10
CA SER A 136 -7.46 7.43 21.85
C SER A 136 -7.71 7.34 23.35
N THR A 137 -8.84 7.88 23.82
CA THR A 137 -9.22 7.86 25.25
C THR A 137 -9.35 6.45 25.80
N VAL A 138 -10.03 5.55 25.08
CA VAL A 138 -10.20 4.15 25.50
C VAL A 138 -8.85 3.43 25.57
N SER A 139 -7.96 3.65 24.61
CA SER A 139 -6.64 3.01 24.60
C SER A 139 -5.75 3.48 25.76
N ALA A 140 -5.81 4.76 26.12
CA ALA A 140 -5.10 5.31 27.28
C ALA A 140 -5.62 4.71 28.59
N LYS A 141 -6.95 4.58 28.71
CA LYS A 141 -7.58 3.95 29.87
C LYS A 141 -7.19 2.48 30.03
N TRP A 142 -7.11 1.72 28.94
CA TRP A 142 -6.63 0.33 28.98
C TRP A 142 -5.17 0.22 29.46
N LYS A 143 -4.29 1.12 29.02
CA LYS A 143 -2.89 1.12 29.46
C LYS A 143 -2.76 1.36 30.96
N ASN A 144 -3.59 2.25 31.50
CA ASN A 144 -3.55 2.65 32.91
C ASN A 144 -4.35 1.75 33.87
N MET A 145 -5.13 0.78 33.36
CA MET A 145 -5.82 -0.19 34.22
C MET A 145 -4.85 -1.16 34.89
N SER A 146 -5.20 -1.59 36.10
CA SER A 146 -4.45 -2.60 36.82
C SER A 146 -4.58 -3.98 36.17
N ASP A 147 -3.66 -4.88 36.48
CA ASP A 147 -3.72 -6.25 35.96
C ASP A 147 -4.94 -7.01 36.48
N GLU A 148 -5.41 -6.70 37.70
CA GLU A 148 -6.63 -7.25 38.28
C GLU A 148 -7.88 -6.85 37.49
N GLU A 149 -8.00 -5.58 37.09
CA GLU A 149 -9.10 -5.09 36.27
C GLU A 149 -9.06 -5.71 34.86
N LYS A 150 -7.87 -5.80 34.28
CA LYS A 150 -7.66 -6.46 32.98
C LYS A 150 -8.01 -7.95 33.04
N MET A 151 -7.76 -8.64 34.17
CA MET A 151 -8.14 -10.05 34.34
C MET A 151 -9.65 -10.27 34.26
N VAL A 152 -10.48 -9.33 34.75
CA VAL A 152 -11.94 -9.43 34.62
C VAL A 152 -12.34 -9.44 33.14
N TYR A 153 -11.72 -8.58 32.33
CA TYR A 153 -11.94 -8.54 30.89
C TYR A 153 -11.38 -9.77 30.17
N GLN A 154 -10.28 -10.35 30.66
CA GLN A 154 -9.75 -11.60 30.14
C GLN A 154 -10.74 -12.76 30.34
N LYS A 155 -11.29 -12.90 31.56
CA LYS A 155 -12.32 -13.92 31.84
C LYS A 155 -13.56 -13.76 30.95
N ARG A 156 -14.06 -12.53 30.79
CA ARG A 156 -15.20 -12.22 29.91
C ARG A 156 -14.90 -12.56 28.44
N ALA A 157 -13.70 -12.25 27.97
CA ALA A 157 -13.27 -12.57 26.61
C ALA A 157 -13.18 -14.08 26.39
N ASP A 158 -12.65 -14.83 27.35
CA ASP A 158 -12.57 -16.29 27.31
C ASP A 158 -13.96 -16.94 27.29
N GLU A 159 -14.90 -16.44 28.10
CA GLU A 159 -16.30 -16.90 28.11
C GLU A 159 -17.00 -16.61 26.79
N ARG A 160 -16.85 -15.40 26.24
CA ARG A 160 -17.43 -15.08 24.92
C ARG A 160 -16.83 -15.92 23.80
N GLN A 161 -15.53 -16.20 23.87
CA GLN A 161 -14.86 -17.09 22.93
C GLN A 161 -15.44 -18.51 23.00
N LYS A 162 -15.65 -19.06 24.20
CA LYS A 162 -16.29 -20.37 24.40
C LYS A 162 -17.71 -20.43 23.86
N ARG A 163 -18.54 -19.42 24.15
CA ARG A 163 -19.92 -19.35 23.63
C ARG A 163 -19.95 -19.39 22.10
N LYS A 164 -19.06 -18.63 21.47
CA LYS A 164 -18.98 -18.56 20.02
C LYS A 164 -18.50 -19.87 19.39
N GLU A 165 -17.59 -20.57 20.06
CA GLU A 165 -17.15 -21.90 19.66
C GLU A 165 -18.30 -22.91 19.73
N GLN A 166 -19.10 -22.89 20.81
CA GLN A 166 -20.31 -23.71 20.93
C GLN A 166 -21.37 -23.38 19.87
N GLU A 167 -21.61 -22.09 19.58
CA GLU A 167 -22.53 -21.66 18.52
C GLU A 167 -22.07 -22.08 17.12
N ASN A 168 -20.76 -22.09 16.86
CA ASN A 168 -20.24 -22.59 15.58
C ASN A 168 -20.43 -24.11 15.46
N VAL A 169 -20.09 -24.88 16.50
CA VAL A 169 -20.28 -26.35 16.50
C VAL A 169 -21.75 -26.72 16.25
N LYS A 170 -22.69 -26.01 16.87
CA LYS A 170 -24.13 -26.26 16.70
C LYS A 170 -24.68 -25.90 15.31
N ASN A 171 -24.03 -25.00 14.57
CA ASN A 171 -24.46 -24.61 13.22
C ASN A 171 -23.87 -25.51 12.13
N ASP A 172 -22.88 -26.34 12.45
CA ASP A 172 -22.24 -27.31 11.55
C ASP A 172 -22.81 -28.75 11.71
N GLU A 173 -23.67 -29.01 12.70
CA GLU A 173 -24.52 -30.22 12.86
C GLU A 173 -25.89 -30.07 12.19
#